data_AF-A0A8J6U064-F1
#
_entry.id   AF-A0A8J6U064-F1
#
_cell.length_a   1.000
_cell.length_b   1.000
_cell.length_c   1.000
_cell.angle_alpha   90.00
_cell.angle_beta   90.00
_cell.angle_gamma   90.00
#
_symmetry.space_group_name_H-M   'P 1'
#
loop_
_entity.id
_entity.type
_entity.pdbx_description
1 polymer ?
#
loop_
_entity_poly.entity_id
_entity_poly.type
_entity_poly.pdbx_seq_one_letter_code
_entity_poly.pdbx_strand_id
1 'polypeptide(L)' 'MNEIATRKTIRGKSGDADDVAQRLLDGLNPPQRQAVLHTGSPLLIVAGAGSGKTAVLTRRIAYLLAARGVTPGQVLA' A
#
# COMPACT_ATOMS: atom_id res chain seq x y z
N MET A 1 -28.18 -25.64 -28.06
CA MET A 1 -29.11 -24.56 -27.66
C MET A 1 -29.05 -24.49 -26.14
N ASN A 2 -28.08 -23.72 -25.63
CA ASN A 2 -28.25 -22.36 -25.05
C ASN A 2 -28.79 -22.46 -23.61
N GLU A 3 -28.27 -21.79 -22.59
CA GLU A 3 -27.27 -20.72 -22.52
C GLU A 3 -26.99 -20.44 -21.04
N ILE A 4 -25.75 -20.04 -20.73
CA ILE A 4 -25.38 -19.13 -19.63
C ILE A 4 -25.56 -19.68 -18.19
N ALA A 5 -24.57 -20.46 -17.76
CA ALA A 5 -24.09 -20.39 -16.39
C ALA A 5 -23.49 -18.98 -16.16
N THR A 6 -24.32 -18.05 -15.67
CA THR A 6 -23.99 -16.65 -15.47
C THR A 6 -22.91 -16.52 -14.40
N ARG A 7 -21.67 -16.26 -14.87
CA ARG A 7 -20.58 -15.51 -14.21
C ARG A 7 -20.83 -15.25 -12.71
N LYS A 8 -20.46 -16.23 -11.86
CA LYS A 8 -20.14 -15.92 -10.46
C LYS A 8 -19.01 -14.89 -10.50
N THR A 9 -19.37 -13.65 -10.27
CA THR A 9 -18.50 -12.49 -10.40
C THR A 9 -17.25 -12.71 -9.56
N ILE A 10 -16.10 -12.65 -10.19
CA ILE A 10 -14.77 -12.49 -9.57
C ILE A 10 -14.73 -11.09 -8.96
N ARG A 11 -15.50 -10.85 -7.90
CA ARG A 11 -15.35 -9.69 -7.03
C ARG A 11 -14.39 -10.14 -5.94
N GLY A 12 -13.09 -9.92 -6.16
CA GLY A 12 -12.14 -9.90 -5.06
C GLY A 12 -12.71 -8.99 -3.97
N LYS A 13 -12.79 -9.50 -2.74
CA LYS A 13 -13.32 -8.76 -1.60
C LYS A 13 -12.48 -7.50 -1.41
N SER A 14 -13.07 -6.33 -1.65
CA SER A 14 -12.46 -5.04 -1.31
C SER A 14 -11.91 -5.01 0.13
N GLY A 15 -12.58 -5.73 1.05
CA GLY A 15 -12.15 -5.84 2.44
C GLY A 15 -10.76 -6.45 2.67
N ASP A 16 -10.26 -7.33 1.80
CA ASP A 16 -8.96 -7.98 2.04
C ASP A 16 -7.78 -7.03 1.75
N ALA A 17 -7.89 -6.21 0.70
CA ALA A 17 -6.89 -5.20 0.37
C ALA A 17 -6.87 -4.06 1.41
N ASP A 18 -8.05 -3.65 1.89
CA ASP A 18 -8.19 -2.64 2.94
C ASP A 18 -7.58 -3.15 4.27
N ASP A 19 -7.81 -4.41 4.62
CA ASP A 19 -7.22 -5.04 5.82
C ASP A 19 -5.70 -5.12 5.74
N VAL A 20 -5.15 -5.51 4.58
CA VAL A 20 -3.69 -5.50 4.34
C VAL A 20 -3.13 -4.09 4.46
N ALA A 21 -3.80 -3.10 3.87
CA ALA A 21 -3.37 -1.71 3.92
C ALA A 21 -3.30 -1.19 5.36
N GLN A 22 -4.24 -1.55 6.23
CA GLN A 22 -4.18 -1.15 7.64
C GLN A 22 -3.03 -1.80 8.40
N ARG A 23 -2.78 -3.10 8.20
CA ARG A 23 -1.66 -3.80 8.84
C ARG A 23 -0.30 -3.18 8.52
N LEU A 24 -0.15 -2.58 7.35
CA LEU A 24 1.08 -1.87 6.96
C LEU A 24 1.33 -0.60 7.79
N LEU A 25 0.30 -0.02 8.39
CA LEU A 25 0.37 1.18 9.22
C LEU A 25 0.60 0.87 10.70
N ASP A 26 0.43 -0.39 11.13
CA ASP A 26 0.53 -0.79 12.52
C ASP A 26 1.94 -0.60 13.09
N GLY A 27 2.01 -0.06 14.31
CA GLY A 27 3.27 0.18 15.03
C GLY A 27 4.14 1.30 14.45
N LEU A 28 3.67 2.05 13.45
CA LEU A 28 4.36 3.25 12.97
C LEU A 28 4.14 4.42 13.94
N ASN A 29 5.20 5.17 14.22
CA ASN A 29 5.04 6.45 14.87
C ASN A 29 4.39 7.48 13.91
N PRO A 30 3.91 8.64 14.40
CA PRO A 30 3.18 9.57 13.55
C PRO A 30 3.97 10.04 12.32
N PRO A 31 5.25 10.47 12.41
CA PRO A 31 6.04 10.83 11.23
C PRO A 31 6.20 9.69 10.21
N GLN A 32 6.44 8.46 10.65
CA GLN A 32 6.56 7.30 9.77
C GLN A 32 5.23 6.99 9.08
N ARG A 33 4.10 7.09 9.80
CA ARG A 33 2.77 6.89 9.22
C ARG A 33 2.46 7.95 8.16
N GLN A 34 2.79 9.21 8.42
CA GLN A 34 2.66 10.27 7.41
C GLN A 34 3.53 9.99 6.18
N ALA A 35 4.77 9.54 6.39
CA ALA A 35 5.65 9.16 5.30
C ALA A 35 5.11 7.99 4.46
N VAL A 36 4.41 7.00 5.05
CA VAL A 36 3.78 5.91 4.30
C VAL A 36 2.55 6.40 3.53
N LEU A 37 1.72 7.25 4.14
CA LEU A 37 0.46 7.75 3.56
C LEU A 37 0.64 8.88 2.54
N HIS A 38 1.79 9.56 2.53
CA HIS A 38 2.02 10.74 1.70
C HIS A 38 1.78 10.48 0.20
N THR A 39 1.17 11.44 -0.49
CA THR A 39 0.81 11.35 -1.91
C THR A 39 0.94 12.71 -2.59
N GLY A 40 1.04 12.74 -3.92
CA GLY A 40 1.16 13.98 -4.68
C GLY A 40 2.61 14.46 -4.80
N SER A 41 2.96 15.53 -4.08
CA SER A 41 4.24 16.24 -4.25
C SER A 41 5.46 15.38 -3.85
N PRO A 42 6.68 15.76 -4.28
CA PRO A 42 7.90 15.17 -3.74
C PRO A 42 7.95 15.25 -2.20
N LEU A 43 8.52 14.24 -1.55
CA LEU A 43 8.67 14.14 -0.11
C LEU A 43 10.16 13.93 0.24
N LEU A 44 10.67 14.76 1.15
CA LEU A 44 11.98 14.56 1.77
C LEU A 44 11.78 13.97 3.18
N ILE A 45 12.40 12.82 3.45
CA ILE A 45 12.42 12.21 4.79
C ILE A 45 13.83 12.36 5.35
N VAL A 46 13.99 13.15 6.40
CA VAL A 46 15.24 13.27 7.15
C VAL A 46 15.13 12.39 8.39
N ALA A 47 16.04 11.42 8.54
CA ALA A 47 15.98 10.46 9.63
C ALA A 47 17.37 10.03 10.09
N GLY A 48 17.55 9.90 11.42
CA GLY A 48 18.81 9.44 12.02
C GLY A 48 19.03 7.93 11.89
N ALA A 49 20.16 7.44 12.41
CA ALA A 49 20.41 6.01 12.54
C ALA A 49 19.34 5.33 13.42
N GLY A 50 18.97 4.08 13.12
CA GLY A 50 17.98 3.32 13.89
C GLY A 50 16.51 3.78 13.77
N SER A 51 16.24 4.85 13.02
CA SER A 51 14.90 5.46 12.87
C SER A 51 13.87 4.64 12.06
N GLY A 52 14.26 3.49 11.52
CA GLY A 52 13.39 2.63 10.72
C GLY A 52 13.23 3.06 9.26
N LYS A 53 14.12 3.90 8.70
CA LYS A 53 14.06 4.41 7.32
C LYS A 53 13.76 3.35 6.24
N THR A 54 14.40 2.19 6.31
CA THR A 54 14.16 1.08 5.37
C THR A 54 12.75 0.51 5.54
N ALA A 55 12.30 0.29 6.78
CA ALA A 55 10.95 -0.21 7.06
C ALA A 55 9.87 0.77 6.55
N VAL A 56 10.10 2.08 6.70
CA VAL A 56 9.21 3.11 6.16
C VAL A 56 9.13 3.02 4.64
N LEU A 57 10.26 2.95 3.93
CA LEU A 57 10.29 2.84 2.46
C LEU A 57 9.60 1.57 1.97
N THR A 58 9.90 0.41 2.57
CA THR A 58 9.29 -0.87 2.19
C THR A 58 7.78 -0.86 2.44
N ARG A 59 7.33 -0.36 3.60
CA ARG A 59 5.89 -0.25 3.90
C ARG A 59 5.19 0.77 3.00
N ARG A 60 5.85 1.86 2.61
CA ARG A 60 5.33 2.84 1.65
C ARG A 60 5.09 2.19 0.29
N ILE A 61 6.05 1.42 -0.22
CA ILE A 61 5.89 0.68 -1.48
C ILE A 61 4.72 -0.31 -1.36
N ALA A 62 4.68 -1.12 -0.31
CA ALA A 62 3.59 -2.06 -0.09
C ALA A 62 2.22 -1.37 -0.02
N TYR A 63 2.14 -0.21 0.64
CA TYR A 63 0.90 0.57 0.75
C TYR A 63 0.46 1.14 -0.60
N LEU A 64 1.40 1.61 -1.42
CA LEU A 64 1.10 2.07 -2.79
C LEU A 64 0.49 0.94 -3.64
N LEU A 65 1.02 -0.28 -3.52
CA LEU A 65 0.50 -1.45 -4.22
C LEU A 65 -0.88 -1.88 -3.70
N ALA A 66 -1.05 -1.95 -2.37
CA ALA A 66 -2.26 -2.47 -1.75
C ALA A 66 -3.44 -1.48 -1.76
N ALA A 67 -3.18 -0.19 -1.56
CA ALA A 67 -4.23 0.81 -1.30
C ALA A 67 -4.34 1.90 -2.37
N ARG A 68 -3.34 2.05 -3.25
CA ARG A 68 -3.29 3.16 -4.22
C ARG A 68 -3.31 2.70 -5.68
N GLY A 69 -3.46 1.39 -5.92
CA GLY A 69 -3.57 0.83 -7.26
C GLY A 69 -2.29 0.97 -8.09
N VAL A 70 -1.14 1.21 -7.43
CA VAL A 70 0.16 1.24 -8.11
C VAL A 70 0.54 -0.20 -8.45
N THR A 71 1.06 -0.40 -9.65
CA THR A 71 1.60 -1.70 -10.07
C THR A 71 3.11 -1.76 -9.81
N PRO A 72 3.70 -2.95 -9.60
CA PRO A 72 5.13 -3.06 -9.29
C PRO A 72 6.06 -2.38 -10.31
N GLY A 73 5.71 -2.42 -11.60
CA GLY A 73 6.49 -1.77 -12.67
C GLY A 73 6.47 -0.23 -12.64
N GLN A 74 5.64 0.38 -11.80
CA GLN A 74 5.57 1.84 -11.61
C GLN A 74 6.39 2.32 -10.40
N VAL A 75 7.07 1.41 -9.69
CA VAL A 75 7.89 1.73 -8.52
C VAL A 75 9.36 1.46 -8.85
N LEU A 76 10.23 2.42 -8.51
CA LEU A 76 11.68 2.28 -8.50
C LEU A 76 12.19 2.55 -7.08
N ALA A 77 13.10 1.71 -6.61
CA ALA A 77 13.67 1.77 -5.26
C ALA A 77 15.14 1.34 -5.26
#